data_AF-A0A7C1TLA7-F1
#
_entry.id   AF-A0A7C1TLA7-F1
#
_cell.length_a   1.000
_cell.length_b   1.000
_cell.length_c   1.000
_cell.angle_alpha   90.00
_cell.angle_beta   90.00
_cell.angle_gamma   90.00
#
_symmetry.space_group_name_H-M   'P 1'
#
loop_
_entity.id
_entity.type
_entity.pdbx_description
1 polymer ?
#
loop_
_entity_poly.entity_id
_entity_poly.type
_entity_poly.pdbx_seq_one_letter_code
_entity_poly.pdbx_strand_id
1 'polypeptide(L)'
;MKRFILLPVTALALMSCQANAATTTIKVPKAAVVAAFNTALQGTQIVLDNYGKKKGTSWLSQQSYILLPNGKKISFSIPESTIKVTKKRRWKHYINDLRSQSIQVTAPGNTLSFDIAFESQGEEIKGKCLRKGKECKLKMERDIHLNNALFAISAVPTALDGSISYRSPKASFKADLKIPNRLCKTFKKLCGKIENAIYKKLQARINGELKKALGRADVRKKVAAAVRKSLNGKLTGLLKARLGGYAPPQWSIIKVTPKGSNYEIVIKHPDVIGAGSVTIKGFKIKKASARMTCPGNIDYQATIATTGKVSGKVWIEYTLPGAAYKKGPVRAWKMNKAGTATSLLSHPWKGKPKKWQGGTARLVVQWKGSNGKTYTIRSKPVKFKRYCQLGITNKIKF
;
A
#
# COMPACT_ATOMS: atom_id res chain seq x y z
N MET A 1 18.68 -37.91 -44.79
CA MET A 1 18.57 -38.17 -43.33
C MET A 1 19.04 -36.93 -42.57
N LYS A 2 18.16 -36.20 -41.89
CA LYS A 2 18.49 -34.98 -41.12
C LYS A 2 18.76 -35.37 -39.66
N ARG A 3 19.99 -35.17 -39.18
CA ARG A 3 20.38 -35.39 -37.77
C ARG A 3 19.97 -34.17 -36.93
N PHE A 4 19.05 -34.37 -35.99
CA PHE A 4 18.74 -33.40 -34.94
C PHE A 4 19.75 -33.55 -33.80
N ILE A 5 20.48 -32.48 -33.50
CA ILE A 5 21.37 -32.39 -32.34
C ILE A 5 20.50 -31.92 -31.15
N LEU A 6 20.19 -32.84 -30.22
CA LEU A 6 19.59 -32.48 -28.94
C LEU A 6 20.68 -31.88 -28.04
N LEU A 7 20.59 -30.57 -27.78
CA LEU A 7 21.36 -29.92 -26.72
C LEU A 7 20.67 -30.17 -25.36
N PRO A 8 21.39 -30.68 -24.35
CA PRO A 8 20.84 -30.83 -23.01
C PRO A 8 20.68 -29.45 -22.35
N VAL A 9 19.44 -29.03 -22.12
CA VAL A 9 19.11 -27.87 -21.30
C VAL A 9 19.34 -28.26 -19.83
N THR A 10 20.55 -28.01 -19.32
CA THR A 10 20.81 -28.06 -17.89
C THR A 10 20.01 -26.95 -17.20
N ALA A 11 18.90 -27.33 -16.57
CA ALA A 11 18.10 -26.45 -15.73
C ALA A 11 18.94 -26.03 -14.51
N LEU A 12 19.55 -24.85 -14.58
CA LEU A 12 20.10 -24.18 -13.40
C LEU A 12 18.93 -23.86 -12.48
N ALA A 13 18.71 -24.70 -11.46
CA ALA A 13 17.83 -24.39 -10.35
C ALA A 13 18.42 -23.21 -9.57
N LEU A 14 18.10 -21.99 -10.01
CA LEU A 14 18.29 -20.79 -9.21
C LEU A 14 17.45 -20.96 -7.94
N MET A 15 18.08 -21.45 -6.87
CA MET A 15 17.54 -21.42 -5.52
C MET A 15 17.34 -19.95 -5.13
N SER A 16 16.20 -19.39 -5.55
CA SER A 16 15.77 -18.06 -5.17
C SER A 16 15.44 -18.11 -3.69
N CYS A 17 16.43 -17.74 -2.89
CA CYS A 17 16.27 -17.55 -1.46
C CYS A 17 15.14 -16.52 -1.28
N GLN A 18 13.95 -16.97 -0.86
CA GLN A 18 12.80 -16.09 -0.66
C GLN A 18 13.21 -15.01 0.34
N ALA A 19 13.37 -13.78 -0.15
CA ALA A 19 13.66 -12.65 0.71
C ALA A 19 12.50 -12.49 1.69
N ASN A 20 12.76 -12.70 2.97
CA ASN A 20 11.76 -12.51 4.01
C ASN A 20 11.24 -11.06 3.94
N ALA A 21 9.93 -10.89 3.89
CA ALA A 21 9.33 -9.57 3.89
C ALA A 21 9.16 -9.08 5.33
N ALA A 22 9.73 -7.92 5.63
CA ALA A 22 9.54 -7.25 6.90
C ALA A 22 8.22 -6.46 6.90
N THR A 23 7.70 -6.18 8.10
CA THR A 23 6.53 -5.31 8.26
C THR A 23 6.85 -4.17 9.21
N THR A 24 6.33 -2.99 8.90
CA THR A 24 6.49 -1.78 9.71
C THR A 24 5.13 -1.09 9.85
N THR A 25 4.82 -0.63 11.07
CA THR A 25 3.66 0.22 11.32
C THR A 25 4.06 1.69 11.28
N ILE A 26 3.35 2.48 10.48
CA ILE A 26 3.51 3.94 10.43
C ILE A 26 2.19 4.64 10.76
N LYS A 27 2.28 5.85 11.32
CA LYS A 27 1.13 6.73 11.54
C LYS A 27 1.01 7.69 10.35
N VAL A 28 -0.17 7.75 9.76
CA VAL A 28 -0.48 8.63 8.61
C VAL A 28 -1.64 9.53 8.98
N PRO A 29 -1.51 10.87 8.91
CA PRO A 29 -2.61 11.78 9.23
C PRO A 29 -3.86 11.50 8.40
N LYS A 30 -5.05 11.54 9.01
CA LYS A 30 -6.32 11.33 8.30
C LYS A 30 -6.48 12.30 7.12
N ALA A 31 -6.11 13.56 7.33
CA ALA A 31 -6.12 14.59 6.27
C ALA A 31 -5.28 14.20 5.04
N ALA A 32 -4.16 13.49 5.24
CA ALA A 32 -3.33 13.03 4.13
C ALA A 32 -4.02 11.93 3.30
N VAL A 33 -4.71 11.01 3.97
CA VAL A 33 -5.49 9.97 3.30
C VAL A 33 -6.68 10.58 2.58
N VAL A 34 -7.40 11.50 3.22
CA VAL A 34 -8.52 12.25 2.61
C VAL A 34 -8.06 13.00 1.36
N ALA A 35 -6.97 13.77 1.45
CA ALA A 35 -6.42 14.49 0.30
C ALA A 35 -6.09 13.53 -0.85
N ALA A 36 -5.50 12.38 -0.56
CA ALA A 36 -5.21 11.38 -1.58
C ALA A 36 -6.46 10.77 -2.21
N PHE A 37 -7.54 10.55 -1.46
CA PHE A 37 -8.83 10.12 -2.02
C PHE A 37 -9.44 11.20 -2.92
N ASN A 38 -9.42 12.47 -2.50
CA ASN A 38 -9.92 13.58 -3.31
C ASN A 38 -9.14 13.71 -4.62
N THR A 39 -7.81 13.65 -4.58
CA THR A 39 -6.97 13.60 -5.79
C THR A 39 -7.26 12.36 -6.63
N ALA A 40 -7.40 11.19 -6.00
CA ALA A 40 -7.64 9.94 -6.70
C ALA A 40 -9.01 9.88 -7.38
N LEU A 41 -10.01 10.61 -6.88
CA LEU A 41 -11.36 10.67 -7.45
C LEU A 41 -11.56 11.87 -8.37
N GLN A 42 -10.55 12.73 -8.55
CA GLN A 42 -10.61 13.81 -9.51
C GLN A 42 -10.91 13.28 -10.92
N GLY A 43 -11.93 13.85 -11.57
CA GLY A 43 -12.43 13.38 -12.88
C GLY A 43 -13.32 12.14 -12.83
N THR A 44 -13.62 11.60 -11.65
CA THR A 44 -14.66 10.57 -11.50
C THR A 44 -16.03 11.21 -11.67
N GLN A 45 -16.91 10.58 -12.45
CA GLN A 45 -18.28 11.02 -12.63
C GLN A 45 -19.23 9.84 -12.42
N ILE A 46 -20.36 10.08 -11.75
CA ILE A 46 -21.46 9.13 -11.64
C ILE A 46 -22.61 9.68 -12.47
N VAL A 47 -23.12 8.88 -13.39
CA VAL A 47 -24.27 9.22 -14.22
C VAL A 47 -25.39 8.24 -13.92
N LEU A 48 -26.54 8.78 -13.54
CA LEU A 48 -27.78 8.04 -13.28
C LEU A 48 -28.71 8.28 -14.47
N ASP A 49 -28.87 7.26 -15.29
CA ASP A 49 -29.74 7.30 -16.46
C ASP A 49 -30.33 5.92 -16.74
N ASN A 50 -31.65 5.86 -16.79
CA ASN A 50 -32.37 4.67 -17.18
C ASN A 50 -33.56 4.98 -18.10
N TYR A 51 -33.60 6.17 -18.70
CA TYR A 51 -34.62 6.56 -19.66
C TYR A 51 -34.12 6.40 -21.10
N GLY A 52 -34.93 5.82 -21.98
CA GLY A 52 -34.58 5.69 -23.39
C GLY A 52 -35.76 5.43 -24.31
N LYS A 53 -35.47 4.88 -25.48
CA LYS A 53 -36.50 4.56 -26.48
C LYS A 53 -37.51 3.54 -25.93
N LYS A 54 -38.78 3.76 -26.24
CA LYS A 54 -39.89 2.89 -25.81
C LYS A 54 -39.73 1.48 -26.40
N LYS A 55 -39.85 0.46 -25.54
CA LYS A 55 -39.95 -0.96 -25.90
C LYS A 55 -41.17 -1.57 -25.21
N GLY A 56 -42.21 -1.88 -25.98
CA GLY A 56 -43.51 -2.32 -25.45
C GLY A 56 -44.13 -1.28 -24.51
N THR A 57 -44.20 -1.59 -23.23
CA THR A 57 -44.75 -0.69 -22.19
C THR A 57 -43.67 -0.02 -21.32
N SER A 58 -42.40 -0.17 -21.66
CA SER A 58 -41.26 0.33 -20.89
C SER A 58 -40.43 1.32 -21.70
N TRP A 59 -39.79 2.26 -21.02
CA TRP A 59 -38.76 3.17 -21.55
C TRP A 59 -37.42 2.92 -20.86
N LEU A 60 -37.26 1.77 -20.20
CA LEU A 60 -36.06 1.44 -19.47
C LEU A 60 -34.86 1.28 -20.42
N SER A 61 -33.80 2.04 -20.17
CA SER A 61 -32.48 1.87 -20.74
C SER A 61 -31.47 1.52 -19.64
N GLN A 62 -30.28 1.02 -20.01
CA GLN A 62 -29.19 0.72 -19.08
C GLN A 62 -28.01 1.65 -19.34
N GLN A 63 -28.23 2.96 -19.12
CA GLN A 63 -27.28 4.01 -19.45
C GLN A 63 -26.56 4.58 -18.23
N SER A 64 -26.81 4.06 -17.03
CA SER A 64 -26.13 4.49 -15.80
C SER A 64 -24.70 3.93 -15.74
N TYR A 65 -23.74 4.76 -15.35
CA TYR A 65 -22.34 4.35 -15.20
C TYR A 65 -21.56 5.18 -14.18
N ILE A 66 -20.44 4.60 -13.75
CA ILE A 66 -19.37 5.31 -13.03
C ILE A 66 -18.21 5.48 -14.02
N LEU A 67 -17.89 6.72 -14.36
CA LEU A 67 -16.67 7.07 -15.07
C LEU A 67 -15.54 7.14 -14.05
N LEU A 68 -14.56 6.26 -14.19
CA LEU A 68 -13.37 6.27 -13.34
C LEU A 68 -12.36 7.34 -13.82
N PRO A 69 -11.39 7.74 -12.97
CA PRO A 69 -10.38 8.75 -13.32
C PRO A 69 -9.54 8.42 -14.56
N ASN A 70 -9.47 7.15 -14.94
CA ASN A 70 -8.76 6.69 -16.14
C ASN A 70 -9.67 6.66 -17.39
N GLY A 71 -10.84 7.28 -17.35
CA GLY A 71 -11.83 7.30 -18.43
C GLY A 71 -12.65 6.01 -18.60
N LYS A 72 -12.38 4.97 -17.80
CA LYS A 72 -13.12 3.70 -17.91
C LYS A 72 -14.53 3.85 -17.34
N LYS A 73 -15.54 3.51 -18.14
CA LYS A 73 -16.94 3.41 -17.70
C LYS A 73 -17.21 2.06 -17.04
N ILE A 74 -17.91 2.10 -15.91
CA ILE A 74 -18.43 0.93 -15.21
C ILE A 74 -19.95 1.06 -15.16
N SER A 75 -20.62 0.38 -16.08
CA SER A 75 -22.08 0.41 -16.18
C SER A 75 -22.73 -0.33 -15.02
N PHE A 76 -23.91 0.16 -14.64
CA PHE A 76 -24.84 -0.49 -13.73
C PHE A 76 -26.27 -0.18 -14.16
N SER A 77 -27.25 -0.90 -13.62
CA SER A 77 -28.64 -0.79 -14.07
C SER A 77 -29.50 -0.28 -12.93
N ILE A 78 -30.23 0.82 -13.16
CA ILE A 78 -31.25 1.31 -12.25
C ILE A 78 -32.60 0.82 -12.77
N PRO A 79 -33.34 -0.03 -12.04
CA PRO A 79 -34.60 -0.55 -12.54
C PRO A 79 -35.69 0.54 -12.63
N GLU A 80 -36.70 0.32 -13.45
CA GLU A 80 -37.87 1.20 -13.65
C GLU A 80 -38.76 1.33 -12.41
N SER A 81 -38.99 2.54 -11.90
CA SER A 81 -39.80 2.78 -10.71
C SER A 81 -41.29 2.89 -11.03
N THR A 82 -42.08 1.88 -10.65
CA THR A 82 -43.52 1.87 -10.87
C THR A 82 -44.35 2.18 -9.62
N ILE A 83 -45.35 3.05 -9.73
CA ILE A 83 -46.37 3.34 -8.72
C ILE A 83 -47.76 3.03 -9.29
N LYS A 84 -48.62 2.39 -8.49
CA LYS A 84 -50.03 2.23 -8.81
C LYS A 84 -50.75 3.50 -8.34
N VAL A 85 -51.40 4.21 -9.26
CA VAL A 85 -52.20 5.40 -8.91
C VAL A 85 -53.66 5.04 -8.76
N THR A 86 -54.16 4.13 -9.60
CA THR A 86 -55.47 3.49 -9.44
C THR A 86 -55.37 2.02 -9.84
N LYS A 87 -56.44 1.23 -9.63
CA LYS A 87 -56.52 -0.17 -10.08
C LYS A 87 -56.20 -0.34 -11.58
N LYS A 88 -56.51 0.67 -12.41
CA LYS A 88 -56.31 0.65 -13.87
C LYS A 88 -55.14 1.51 -14.36
N ARG A 89 -54.49 2.30 -13.49
CA ARG A 89 -53.45 3.27 -13.88
C ARG A 89 -52.15 3.08 -13.09
N ARG A 90 -51.04 2.98 -13.82
CA ARG A 90 -49.68 2.89 -13.26
C ARG A 90 -48.83 4.02 -13.80
N TRP A 91 -47.98 4.59 -12.96
CA TRP A 91 -46.99 5.59 -13.35
C TRP A 91 -45.61 4.95 -13.25
N LYS A 92 -44.85 5.06 -14.32
CA LYS A 92 -43.46 4.59 -14.44
C LYS A 92 -42.56 5.80 -14.45
N HIS A 93 -41.50 5.77 -13.67
CA HIS A 93 -40.56 6.88 -13.51
C HIS A 93 -39.15 6.40 -13.85
N TYR A 94 -38.46 7.23 -14.62
CA TYR A 94 -37.10 6.99 -15.11
C TYR A 94 -36.25 8.20 -14.78
N ILE A 95 -35.00 7.99 -14.39
CA ILE A 95 -34.00 9.04 -14.25
C ILE A 95 -33.46 9.33 -15.65
N ASN A 96 -33.33 10.60 -16.00
CA ASN A 96 -32.91 11.05 -17.31
C ASN A 96 -31.68 11.94 -17.19
N ASP A 97 -30.52 11.33 -17.40
CA ASP A 97 -29.20 11.98 -17.46
C ASP A 97 -28.76 12.78 -16.22
N LEU A 98 -29.01 12.28 -15.01
CA LEU A 98 -28.58 12.96 -13.79
C LEU A 98 -27.09 12.70 -13.49
N ARG A 99 -26.25 13.73 -13.61
CA ARG A 99 -24.78 13.64 -13.51
C ARG A 99 -24.24 14.22 -12.20
N SER A 100 -23.22 13.55 -11.65
CA SER A 100 -22.48 14.08 -10.50
C SER A 100 -21.63 15.29 -10.92
N GLN A 101 -21.71 16.38 -10.17
CA GLN A 101 -20.89 17.57 -10.33
C GLN A 101 -19.63 17.53 -9.46
N SER A 102 -19.72 16.94 -8.27
CA SER A 102 -18.58 16.82 -7.38
C SER A 102 -18.62 15.54 -6.55
N ILE A 103 -17.43 15.09 -6.16
CA ILE A 103 -17.23 13.99 -5.23
C ILE A 103 -16.22 14.47 -4.21
N GLN A 104 -16.64 14.60 -2.95
CA GLN A 104 -15.77 15.00 -1.86
C GLN A 104 -15.64 13.89 -0.84
N VAL A 105 -14.43 13.67 -0.35
CA VAL A 105 -14.13 12.68 0.67
C VAL A 105 -13.74 13.39 1.96
N THR A 106 -14.29 12.91 3.06
CA THR A 106 -13.91 13.28 4.43
C THR A 106 -13.69 12.02 5.26
N ALA A 107 -13.15 12.15 6.48
CA ALA A 107 -12.89 11.02 7.36
C ALA A 107 -13.43 11.23 8.79
N PRO A 108 -14.76 11.34 8.96
CA PRO A 108 -15.37 11.52 10.28
C PRO A 108 -15.19 10.25 11.11
N GLY A 109 -14.56 10.36 12.28
CA GLY A 109 -14.34 9.21 13.16
C GLY A 109 -13.56 8.08 12.47
N ASN A 110 -14.14 6.89 12.41
CA ASN A 110 -13.46 5.68 11.90
C ASN A 110 -13.86 5.30 10.45
N THR A 111 -14.62 6.15 9.77
CA THR A 111 -15.09 5.90 8.40
C THR A 111 -14.52 6.93 7.42
N LEU A 112 -14.61 6.61 6.13
CA LEU A 112 -14.52 7.56 5.03
C LEU A 112 -15.95 7.93 4.64
N SER A 113 -16.25 9.23 4.57
CA SER A 113 -17.49 9.74 4.00
C SER A 113 -17.24 10.23 2.59
N PHE A 114 -18.05 9.82 1.63
CA PHE A 114 -18.02 10.31 0.25
C PHE A 114 -19.33 11.04 0.00
N ASP A 115 -19.25 12.33 -0.25
CA ASP A 115 -20.38 13.18 -0.55
C ASP A 115 -20.36 13.49 -2.04
N ILE A 116 -21.34 12.94 -2.76
CA ILE A 116 -21.48 13.06 -4.21
C ILE A 116 -22.65 13.98 -4.51
N ALA A 117 -22.37 15.19 -4.94
CA ALA A 117 -23.40 16.15 -5.35
C ALA A 117 -23.72 15.96 -6.84
N PHE A 118 -25.00 15.92 -7.17
CA PHE A 118 -25.49 15.88 -8.54
C PHE A 118 -25.94 17.25 -8.99
N GLU A 119 -26.02 17.42 -10.32
CA GLU A 119 -26.65 18.59 -10.88
C GLU A 119 -28.10 18.73 -10.40
N SER A 120 -28.52 19.98 -10.30
CA SER A 120 -29.84 20.37 -9.74
C SER A 120 -30.60 21.24 -10.73
N GLN A 121 -30.31 21.11 -12.03
CA GLN A 121 -30.90 21.94 -13.08
C GLN A 121 -31.58 21.06 -14.12
N GLY A 122 -32.90 21.21 -14.24
CA GLY A 122 -33.68 20.61 -15.30
C GLY A 122 -34.56 19.45 -14.86
N GLU A 123 -35.01 18.71 -15.87
CA GLU A 123 -36.01 17.65 -15.77
C GLU A 123 -35.36 16.28 -15.63
N GLU A 124 -34.98 15.96 -14.40
CA GLU A 124 -34.16 14.78 -14.07
C GLU A 124 -34.94 13.47 -13.99
N ILE A 125 -36.28 13.52 -13.92
CA ILE A 125 -37.13 12.33 -13.91
C ILE A 125 -38.22 12.46 -14.97
N LYS A 126 -38.31 11.46 -15.84
CA LYS A 126 -39.38 11.30 -16.83
C LYS A 126 -40.49 10.39 -16.29
N GLY A 127 -41.70 10.93 -16.17
CA GLY A 127 -42.89 10.19 -15.77
C GLY A 127 -43.74 9.72 -16.95
N LYS A 128 -44.01 8.41 -17.06
CA LYS A 128 -44.89 7.81 -18.09
C LYS A 128 -46.12 7.16 -17.45
N CYS A 129 -47.30 7.44 -18.00
CA CYS A 129 -48.57 6.90 -17.53
C CYS A 129 -49.03 5.73 -18.39
N LEU A 130 -49.42 4.63 -17.76
CA LEU A 130 -50.03 3.49 -18.43
C LEU A 130 -51.43 3.19 -17.88
N ARG A 131 -52.37 2.90 -18.78
CA ARG A 131 -53.71 2.39 -18.51
C ARG A 131 -53.98 1.16 -19.36
N LYS A 132 -54.18 -0.01 -18.73
CA LYS A 132 -54.37 -1.30 -19.43
C LYS A 132 -53.28 -1.56 -20.51
N GLY A 133 -52.01 -1.31 -20.18
CA GLY A 133 -50.88 -1.49 -21.09
C GLY A 133 -50.69 -0.38 -22.14
N LYS A 134 -51.68 0.48 -22.37
CA LYS A 134 -51.59 1.61 -23.30
C LYS A 134 -51.15 2.88 -22.57
N GLU A 135 -50.42 3.74 -23.25
CA GLU A 135 -50.02 5.03 -22.71
C GLU A 135 -51.26 5.93 -22.49
N CYS A 136 -51.31 6.64 -21.37
CA CYS A 136 -52.42 7.55 -21.11
C CYS A 136 -52.36 8.73 -22.10
N LYS A 137 -53.49 9.06 -22.74
CA LYS A 137 -53.60 10.15 -23.73
C LYS A 137 -53.30 11.57 -23.19
N LEU A 138 -53.23 11.74 -21.87
CA LEU A 138 -52.96 13.03 -21.27
C LEU A 138 -51.48 13.39 -21.47
N LYS A 139 -51.22 14.41 -22.30
CA LYS A 139 -49.95 15.16 -22.40
C LYS A 139 -49.69 15.97 -21.12
N MET A 140 -49.74 15.31 -19.96
CA MET A 140 -49.18 15.91 -18.77
C MET A 140 -47.68 15.68 -18.87
N GLU A 141 -46.91 16.71 -19.17
CA GLU A 141 -45.50 16.76 -18.79
C GLU A 141 -45.44 16.49 -17.28
N ARG A 142 -44.88 15.34 -16.94
CA ARG A 142 -44.69 14.86 -15.56
C ARG A 142 -43.21 14.77 -15.29
N ASP A 143 -42.51 15.70 -15.88
CA ASP A 143 -41.11 15.89 -15.67
C ASP A 143 -40.97 16.41 -14.25
N ILE A 144 -40.14 15.72 -13.48
CA ILE A 144 -39.98 15.99 -12.06
C ILE A 144 -38.58 16.53 -11.87
N HIS A 145 -38.50 17.68 -11.21
CA HIS A 145 -37.23 18.28 -10.89
C HIS A 145 -36.67 17.60 -9.64
N LEU A 146 -35.39 17.21 -9.70
CA LEU A 146 -34.61 16.81 -8.54
C LEU A 146 -33.65 17.95 -8.23
N ASN A 147 -33.87 18.62 -7.10
CA ASN A 147 -32.96 19.67 -6.63
C ASN A 147 -32.14 19.15 -5.45
N ASN A 148 -30.97 19.73 -5.22
CA ASN A 148 -30.11 19.43 -4.08
C ASN A 148 -29.82 17.92 -3.94
N ALA A 149 -29.67 17.23 -5.07
CA ALA A 149 -29.46 15.80 -5.10
C ALA A 149 -28.05 15.45 -4.56
N LEU A 150 -28.02 14.79 -3.42
CA LEU A 150 -26.80 14.39 -2.70
C LEU A 150 -26.82 12.89 -2.43
N PHE A 151 -25.76 12.21 -2.82
CA PHE A 151 -25.52 10.82 -2.47
C PHE A 151 -24.35 10.72 -1.50
N ALA A 152 -24.65 10.39 -0.25
CA ALA A 152 -23.66 10.20 0.80
C ALA A 152 -23.32 8.72 0.98
N ILE A 153 -22.04 8.41 1.11
CA ILE A 153 -21.54 7.06 1.38
C ILE A 153 -20.65 7.09 2.60
N SER A 154 -20.92 6.23 3.58
CA SER A 154 -20.00 5.96 4.68
C SER A 154 -19.40 4.57 4.51
N ALA A 155 -18.08 4.45 4.47
CA ALA A 155 -17.38 3.19 4.30
C ALA A 155 -16.18 3.05 5.24
N VAL A 156 -15.77 1.82 5.55
CA VAL A 156 -14.61 1.57 6.43
C VAL A 156 -13.34 1.50 5.57
N PRO A 157 -12.28 2.27 5.88
CA PRO A 157 -11.02 2.17 5.15
C PRO A 157 -10.39 0.78 5.34
N THR A 158 -9.79 0.23 4.29
CA THR A 158 -9.18 -1.12 4.29
C THR A 158 -7.97 -1.16 3.39
N ALA A 159 -7.04 -2.07 3.66
CA ALA A 159 -5.97 -2.41 2.72
C ALA A 159 -6.55 -3.19 1.52
N LEU A 160 -6.11 -2.84 0.32
CA LEU A 160 -6.43 -3.57 -0.93
C LEU A 160 -5.33 -3.33 -1.96
N ASP A 161 -4.82 -4.41 -2.59
CA ASP A 161 -3.78 -4.37 -3.63
C ASP A 161 -2.57 -3.48 -3.27
N GLY A 162 -2.15 -3.57 -2.01
CA GLY A 162 -1.01 -2.81 -1.48
C GLY A 162 -1.27 -1.32 -1.27
N SER A 163 -2.51 -0.86 -1.30
CA SER A 163 -2.92 0.53 -1.07
C SER A 163 -4.10 0.63 -0.09
N ILE A 164 -4.65 1.83 0.08
CA ILE A 164 -5.88 2.09 0.84
C ILE A 164 -7.07 2.11 -0.12
N SER A 165 -8.11 1.38 0.24
CA SER A 165 -9.44 1.40 -0.37
C SER A 165 -10.48 1.48 0.75
N TYR A 166 -11.73 1.14 0.44
CA TYR A 166 -12.83 1.07 1.39
C TYR A 166 -13.54 -0.28 1.35
N ARG A 167 -14.36 -0.59 2.35
CA ARG A 167 -15.25 -1.76 2.41
C ARG A 167 -16.58 -1.42 3.10
N SER A 168 -17.56 -2.29 2.92
CA SER A 168 -18.89 -2.22 3.56
C SER A 168 -19.58 -0.86 3.40
N PRO A 169 -19.73 -0.34 2.15
CA PRO A 169 -20.33 0.97 1.94
C PRO A 169 -21.80 0.99 2.42
N LYS A 170 -22.14 2.01 3.21
CA LYS A 170 -23.51 2.40 3.54
C LYS A 170 -23.85 3.62 2.70
N ALA A 171 -24.98 3.59 2.01
CA ALA A 171 -25.38 4.61 1.04
C ALA A 171 -26.67 5.31 1.46
N SER A 172 -26.75 6.61 1.22
CA SER A 172 -27.93 7.44 1.44
C SER A 172 -28.05 8.51 0.37
N PHE A 173 -29.03 8.37 -0.51
CA PHE A 173 -29.47 9.38 -1.44
C PHE A 173 -30.47 10.33 -0.76
N LYS A 174 -30.28 11.63 -0.97
CA LYS A 174 -31.19 12.70 -0.57
C LYS A 174 -31.42 13.63 -1.75
N ALA A 175 -32.65 14.08 -1.95
CA ALA A 175 -32.98 15.07 -2.98
C ALA A 175 -34.33 15.70 -2.68
N ASP A 176 -34.52 16.93 -3.17
CA ASP A 176 -35.78 17.64 -3.14
C ASP A 176 -36.53 17.39 -4.45
N LEU A 177 -37.51 16.50 -4.39
CA LEU A 177 -38.34 16.12 -5.53
C LEU A 177 -39.55 17.06 -5.62
N LYS A 178 -39.71 17.75 -6.76
CA LYS A 178 -40.85 18.66 -7.01
C LYS A 178 -41.47 18.40 -8.38
N ILE A 179 -42.79 18.24 -8.42
CA ILE A 179 -43.57 18.15 -9.65
C ILE A 179 -44.11 19.55 -10.00
N PRO A 180 -43.57 20.26 -11.02
CA PRO A 180 -43.87 21.66 -11.28
C PRO A 180 -45.24 21.94 -11.92
N ASN A 181 -46.19 20.99 -11.94
CA ASN A 181 -47.44 21.15 -12.66
C ASN A 181 -48.50 21.98 -11.89
N ARG A 182 -49.39 22.67 -12.63
CA ARG A 182 -50.48 23.50 -12.07
C ARG A 182 -51.41 22.68 -11.15
N LEU A 183 -51.61 21.41 -11.47
CA LEU A 183 -52.46 20.50 -10.70
C LEU A 183 -51.90 20.24 -9.29
N CYS A 184 -50.58 20.16 -9.14
CA CYS A 184 -49.89 19.99 -7.88
C CYS A 184 -49.83 21.26 -7.05
N LYS A 185 -49.91 22.44 -7.70
CA LYS A 185 -50.14 23.70 -6.99
C LYS A 185 -51.54 23.74 -6.34
N THR A 186 -52.56 23.23 -7.03
CA THR A 186 -53.95 23.17 -6.53
C THR A 186 -54.15 22.05 -5.50
N PHE A 187 -53.61 20.85 -5.73
CA PHE A 187 -53.80 19.67 -4.88
C PHE A 187 -52.54 19.28 -4.10
N LYS A 188 -51.96 20.23 -3.34
CA LYS A 188 -50.69 20.07 -2.62
C LYS A 188 -50.61 18.78 -1.79
N LYS A 189 -51.65 18.44 -1.04
CA LYS A 189 -51.69 17.23 -0.18
C LYS A 189 -51.62 15.93 -0.98
N LEU A 190 -52.29 15.87 -2.13
CA LEU A 190 -52.27 14.68 -2.99
C LEU A 190 -50.91 14.55 -3.70
N CYS A 191 -50.37 15.65 -4.21
CA CYS A 191 -49.07 15.64 -4.86
C CYS A 191 -47.94 15.31 -3.89
N GLY A 192 -47.92 15.87 -2.68
CA GLY A 192 -46.91 15.51 -1.68
C GLY A 192 -46.91 14.01 -1.34
N LYS A 193 -48.08 13.35 -1.32
CA LYS A 193 -48.15 11.88 -1.16
C LYS A 193 -47.52 11.13 -2.34
N ILE A 194 -47.79 11.58 -3.57
CA ILE A 194 -47.25 10.98 -4.79
C ILE A 194 -45.74 11.21 -4.88
N GLU A 195 -45.27 12.44 -4.66
CA GLU A 195 -43.87 12.84 -4.62
C GLU A 195 -43.09 11.99 -3.61
N ASN A 196 -43.60 11.87 -2.38
CA ASN A 196 -43.00 11.01 -1.35
C ASN A 196 -42.94 9.53 -1.76
N ALA A 197 -43.97 9.02 -2.43
CA ALA A 197 -44.00 7.63 -2.89
C ALA A 197 -42.99 7.38 -4.03
N ILE A 198 -42.82 8.35 -4.94
CA ILE A 198 -41.80 8.33 -6.00
C ILE A 198 -40.42 8.38 -5.37
N TYR A 199 -40.19 9.37 -4.52
CA TYR A 199 -38.92 9.60 -3.86
C TYR A 199 -38.45 8.38 -3.07
N LYS A 200 -39.30 7.80 -2.21
CA LYS A 200 -38.93 6.60 -1.43
C LYS A 200 -38.49 5.42 -2.31
N LYS A 201 -39.19 5.19 -3.43
CA LYS A 201 -38.84 4.11 -4.37
C LYS A 201 -37.55 4.39 -5.12
N LEU A 202 -37.39 5.63 -5.57
CA LEU A 202 -36.20 6.09 -6.29
C LEU A 202 -34.97 5.99 -5.37
N GLN A 203 -35.07 6.56 -4.17
CA GLN A 203 -34.06 6.54 -3.13
C GLN A 203 -33.60 5.12 -2.83
N ALA A 204 -34.54 4.18 -2.58
CA ALA A 204 -34.20 2.79 -2.30
C ALA A 204 -33.42 2.12 -3.45
N ARG A 205 -33.80 2.40 -4.70
CA ARG A 205 -33.15 1.83 -5.89
C ARG A 205 -31.78 2.43 -6.14
N ILE A 206 -31.66 3.75 -6.11
CA ILE A 206 -30.38 4.45 -6.25
C ILE A 206 -29.42 3.96 -5.15
N ASN A 207 -29.87 3.92 -3.89
CA ASN A 207 -29.06 3.40 -2.77
C ASN A 207 -28.61 1.96 -3.01
N GLY A 208 -29.51 1.07 -3.43
CA GLY A 208 -29.20 -0.33 -3.69
C GLY A 208 -28.18 -0.50 -4.81
N GLU A 209 -28.42 0.12 -5.96
CA GLU A 209 -27.61 -0.08 -7.16
C GLU A 209 -26.26 0.64 -7.10
N LEU A 210 -26.20 1.87 -6.58
CA LEU A 210 -24.90 2.53 -6.37
C LEU A 210 -24.07 1.84 -5.29
N LYS A 211 -24.69 1.38 -4.19
CA LYS A 211 -23.98 0.58 -3.18
C LYS A 211 -23.38 -0.68 -3.79
N LYS A 212 -24.14 -1.40 -4.63
CA LYS A 212 -23.63 -2.59 -5.34
C LYS A 212 -22.49 -2.20 -6.28
N ALA A 213 -22.69 -1.19 -7.13
CA ALA A 213 -21.71 -0.74 -8.10
C ALA A 213 -20.39 -0.34 -7.43
N LEU A 214 -20.43 0.50 -6.39
CA LEU A 214 -19.26 0.94 -5.64
C LEU A 214 -18.66 -0.17 -4.76
N GLY A 215 -19.47 -1.16 -4.38
CA GLY A 215 -19.03 -2.36 -3.69
C GLY A 215 -18.25 -3.34 -4.56
N ARG A 216 -18.31 -3.21 -5.90
CA ARG A 216 -17.63 -4.13 -6.83
C ARG A 216 -16.12 -4.12 -6.61
N ALA A 217 -15.52 -5.30 -6.69
CA ALA A 217 -14.08 -5.45 -6.48
C ALA A 217 -13.24 -4.65 -7.48
N ASP A 218 -13.65 -4.60 -8.75
CA ASP A 218 -12.93 -3.86 -9.80
C ASP A 218 -12.92 -2.35 -9.55
N VAL A 219 -14.06 -1.76 -9.15
CA VAL A 219 -14.15 -0.34 -8.73
C VAL A 219 -13.19 -0.08 -7.56
N ARG A 220 -13.29 -0.89 -6.50
CA ARG A 220 -12.47 -0.74 -5.29
C ARG A 220 -10.97 -0.86 -5.57
N LYS A 221 -10.57 -1.77 -6.45
CA LYS A 221 -9.18 -1.94 -6.90
C LYS A 221 -8.69 -0.72 -7.69
N LYS A 222 -9.52 -0.15 -8.56
CA LYS A 222 -9.17 1.06 -9.31
C LYS A 222 -9.03 2.28 -8.40
N VAL A 223 -9.91 2.43 -7.41
CA VAL A 223 -9.76 3.45 -6.36
C VAL A 223 -8.46 3.22 -5.58
N ALA A 224 -8.17 1.98 -5.17
CA ALA A 224 -6.93 1.65 -4.45
C ALA A 224 -5.68 2.04 -5.25
N ALA A 225 -5.65 1.73 -6.55
CA ALA A 225 -4.55 2.07 -7.44
C ALA A 225 -4.38 3.59 -7.62
N ALA A 226 -5.49 4.33 -7.78
CA ALA A 226 -5.46 5.79 -7.88
C ALA A 226 -4.96 6.43 -6.57
N VAL A 227 -5.50 5.99 -5.42
CA VAL A 227 -5.05 6.43 -4.09
C VAL A 227 -3.57 6.09 -3.86
N ARG A 228 -3.09 4.95 -4.37
CA ARG A 228 -1.67 4.56 -4.28
C ARG A 228 -0.80 5.61 -4.94
N LYS A 229 -1.15 6.04 -6.17
CA LYS A 229 -0.42 7.05 -6.92
C LYS A 229 -0.33 8.36 -6.12
N SER A 230 -1.45 8.80 -5.53
CA SER A 230 -1.51 10.03 -4.74
C SER A 230 -0.77 9.95 -3.39
N LEU A 231 -0.76 8.79 -2.73
CA LEU A 231 -0.07 8.60 -1.44
C LEU A 231 1.41 8.25 -1.55
N ASN A 232 1.88 7.79 -2.71
CA ASN A 232 3.18 7.12 -2.87
C ASN A 232 4.35 7.94 -2.30
N GLY A 233 4.45 9.23 -2.66
CA GLY A 233 5.52 10.11 -2.19
C GLY A 233 5.51 10.30 -0.68
N LYS A 234 4.33 10.57 -0.10
CA LYS A 234 4.15 10.81 1.33
C LYS A 234 4.42 9.55 2.16
N LEU A 235 3.90 8.41 1.74
CA LEU A 235 4.17 7.12 2.41
C LEU A 235 5.64 6.73 2.32
N THR A 236 6.28 6.94 1.16
CA THR A 236 7.71 6.67 1.00
C THR A 236 8.55 7.54 1.92
N GLY A 237 8.22 8.83 2.07
CA GLY A 237 8.89 9.73 3.01
C GLY A 237 8.75 9.29 4.48
N LEU A 238 7.53 8.94 4.90
CA LEU A 238 7.26 8.46 6.27
C LEU A 238 7.97 7.12 6.54
N LEU A 239 7.95 6.21 5.57
CA LEU A 239 8.61 4.92 5.67
C LEU A 239 10.14 5.09 5.71
N LYS A 240 10.68 6.00 4.90
CA LYS A 240 12.11 6.37 4.92
C LYS A 240 12.54 6.90 6.27
N ALA A 241 11.77 7.81 6.87
CA ALA A 241 12.04 8.33 8.20
C ALA A 241 12.01 7.21 9.26
N ARG A 242 11.02 6.31 9.17
CA ARG A 242 10.88 5.18 10.11
C ARG A 242 12.00 4.15 9.98
N LEU A 243 12.50 3.92 8.77
CA LEU A 243 13.55 2.95 8.44
C LEU A 243 14.95 3.59 8.42
N GLY A 244 15.15 4.70 9.14
CA GLY A 244 16.48 5.28 9.36
C GLY A 244 17.14 5.85 8.09
N GLY A 245 16.34 6.37 7.15
CA GLY A 245 16.80 6.99 5.91
C GLY A 245 16.69 6.11 4.67
N TYR A 246 16.27 4.84 4.81
CA TYR A 246 16.11 3.91 3.69
C TYR A 246 14.69 3.94 3.12
N ALA A 247 14.55 4.22 1.82
CA ALA A 247 13.30 4.11 1.10
C ALA A 247 13.24 2.74 0.40
N PRO A 248 12.40 1.79 0.85
CA PRO A 248 12.32 0.49 0.21
C PRO A 248 11.83 0.64 -1.23
N PRO A 249 12.47 -0.05 -2.20
CA PRO A 249 12.12 0.07 -3.62
C PRO A 249 10.70 -0.44 -3.90
N GLN A 250 10.20 -1.33 -3.05
CA GLN A 250 8.86 -1.87 -3.13
C GLN A 250 8.25 -1.95 -1.74
N TRP A 251 6.98 -1.59 -1.63
CA TRP A 251 6.21 -1.75 -0.41
C TRP A 251 4.72 -1.91 -0.72
N SER A 252 3.98 -2.51 0.20
CA SER A 252 2.54 -2.70 0.08
C SER A 252 1.85 -2.53 1.43
N ILE A 253 0.74 -1.78 1.43
CA ILE A 253 -0.13 -1.68 2.60
C ILE A 253 -0.87 -3.00 2.77
N ILE A 254 -0.79 -3.59 3.96
CA ILE A 254 -1.48 -4.86 4.29
C ILE A 254 -2.55 -4.69 5.37
N LYS A 255 -2.50 -3.60 6.15
CA LYS A 255 -3.52 -3.27 7.15
C LYS A 255 -3.65 -1.76 7.30
N VAL A 256 -4.88 -1.29 7.50
CA VAL A 256 -5.22 0.10 7.81
C VAL A 256 -6.12 0.09 9.03
N THR A 257 -5.79 0.87 10.05
CA THR A 257 -6.58 0.96 11.30
C THR A 257 -6.74 2.42 11.70
N PRO A 258 -7.97 2.96 11.81
CA PRO A 258 -8.18 4.33 12.28
C PRO A 258 -7.81 4.46 13.76
N LYS A 259 -7.09 5.53 14.13
CA LYS A 259 -6.67 5.83 15.50
C LYS A 259 -6.49 7.32 15.75
N GLY A 260 -7.43 7.93 16.48
CA GLY A 260 -7.41 9.37 16.76
C GLY A 260 -7.42 10.20 15.47
N SER A 261 -6.50 11.15 15.33
CA SER A 261 -6.30 11.98 14.13
C SER A 261 -5.52 11.30 13.00
N ASN A 262 -5.12 10.03 13.18
CA ASN A 262 -4.28 9.28 12.25
C ASN A 262 -4.91 7.95 11.83
N TYR A 263 -4.33 7.34 10.80
CA TYR A 263 -4.41 5.91 10.51
C TYR A 263 -3.10 5.25 10.91
N GLU A 264 -3.15 4.12 11.60
CA GLU A 264 -2.04 3.19 11.73
C GLU A 264 -2.05 2.26 10.51
N ILE A 265 -1.00 2.36 9.69
CA ILE A 265 -0.86 1.61 8.45
C ILE A 265 0.28 0.62 8.62
N VAL A 266 -0.02 -0.67 8.46
CA VAL A 266 0.99 -1.73 8.42
C VAL A 266 1.41 -1.94 6.98
N ILE A 267 2.71 -1.76 6.75
CA ILE A 267 3.34 -1.85 5.44
C ILE A 267 4.25 -3.07 5.41
N LYS A 268 4.09 -3.91 4.40
CA LYS A 268 5.02 -4.97 4.02
C LYS A 268 6.08 -4.39 3.08
N HIS A 269 7.35 -4.67 3.33
CA HIS A 269 8.48 -4.25 2.50
C HIS A 269 9.58 -5.31 2.51
N PRO A 270 10.51 -5.32 1.53
CA PRO A 270 11.71 -6.15 1.61
C PRO A 270 12.45 -5.90 2.92
N ASP A 271 13.00 -6.95 3.53
CA ASP A 271 13.88 -6.79 4.68
C ASP A 271 15.08 -5.93 4.28
N VAL A 272 15.22 -4.78 4.94
CA VAL A 272 16.28 -3.80 4.68
C VAL A 272 17.61 -4.27 5.24
N ILE A 273 17.56 -5.00 6.36
CA ILE A 273 18.72 -5.49 7.11
C ILE A 273 18.41 -6.92 7.55
N GLY A 274 18.80 -7.88 6.73
CA GLY A 274 18.68 -9.32 7.00
C GLY A 274 20.05 -10.01 7.02
N ALA A 275 20.05 -11.34 6.86
CA ALA A 275 21.25 -12.17 6.83
C ALA A 275 22.23 -11.80 5.69
N GLY A 276 21.71 -11.36 4.54
CA GLY A 276 22.51 -10.97 3.38
C GLY A 276 22.96 -9.51 3.38
N SER A 277 22.62 -8.73 4.42
CA SER A 277 22.87 -7.29 4.43
C SER A 277 24.29 -6.90 4.82
N VAL A 278 25.09 -7.86 5.29
CA VAL A 278 26.50 -7.67 5.63
C VAL A 278 27.31 -8.79 4.99
N THR A 279 28.30 -8.41 4.19
CA THR A 279 29.21 -9.34 3.52
C THR A 279 30.64 -8.97 3.84
N ILE A 280 31.45 -9.93 4.26
CA ILE A 280 32.89 -9.73 4.42
C ILE A 280 33.54 -9.94 3.05
N LYS A 281 33.94 -8.84 2.40
CA LYS A 281 34.59 -8.86 1.07
C LYS A 281 36.06 -9.25 1.16
N GLY A 282 36.71 -8.94 2.26
CA GLY A 282 38.13 -9.25 2.47
C GLY A 282 38.49 -9.30 3.95
N PHE A 283 39.36 -10.23 4.31
CA PHE A 283 40.03 -10.26 5.59
C PHE A 283 41.46 -10.73 5.35
N LYS A 284 42.44 -9.87 5.57
CA LYS A 284 43.86 -10.16 5.32
C LYS A 284 44.68 -9.69 6.52
N ILE A 285 45.78 -10.38 6.77
CA ILE A 285 46.79 -9.97 7.75
C ILE A 285 47.82 -9.07 7.06
N LYS A 286 48.23 -7.95 7.66
CA LYS A 286 49.19 -7.03 7.04
C LYS A 286 50.53 -7.70 6.71
N LYS A 287 51.01 -8.55 7.63
CA LYS A 287 52.23 -9.36 7.46
C LYS A 287 51.92 -10.80 7.82
N ALA A 288 51.95 -11.73 6.88
CA ALA A 288 51.63 -13.14 7.16
C ALA A 288 52.67 -13.78 8.10
N SER A 289 53.95 -13.44 7.92
CA SER A 289 55.06 -13.82 8.79
C SER A 289 55.80 -12.57 9.26
N ALA A 290 56.12 -12.47 10.55
CA ALA A 290 56.89 -11.35 11.08
C ALA A 290 57.60 -11.71 12.38
N ARG A 291 58.77 -11.11 12.61
CA ARG A 291 59.37 -10.97 13.95
C ARG A 291 58.72 -9.78 14.65
N MET A 292 58.43 -9.92 15.94
CA MET A 292 57.85 -8.83 16.74
C MET A 292 58.22 -8.95 18.20
N THR A 293 58.29 -7.81 18.89
CA THR A 293 58.38 -7.75 20.35
C THR A 293 57.11 -8.33 20.98
N CYS A 294 57.28 -9.16 22.00
CA CYS A 294 56.16 -9.72 22.78
C CYS A 294 56.10 -9.11 24.19
N PRO A 295 54.91 -8.75 24.71
CA PRO A 295 53.61 -8.78 24.03
C PRO A 295 53.52 -7.76 22.88
N GLY A 296 52.78 -8.09 21.82
CA GLY A 296 52.64 -7.23 20.64
C GLY A 296 51.23 -7.27 20.05
N ASN A 297 51.00 -6.60 18.92
CA ASN A 297 49.72 -6.58 18.23
C ASN A 297 49.83 -7.13 16.81
N ILE A 298 48.91 -8.02 16.44
CA ILE A 298 48.75 -8.48 15.07
C ILE A 298 47.70 -7.61 14.38
N ASP A 299 48.11 -6.95 13.30
CA ASP A 299 47.24 -6.09 12.51
C ASP A 299 46.61 -6.82 11.32
N TYR A 300 45.30 -6.61 11.19
CA TYR A 300 44.46 -7.14 10.14
C TYR A 300 43.78 -5.99 9.39
N GLN A 301 43.52 -6.22 8.11
CA GLN A 301 42.72 -5.38 7.26
C GLN A 301 41.43 -6.13 6.92
N ALA A 302 40.30 -5.55 7.28
CA ALA A 302 38.97 -6.11 7.05
C ALA A 302 38.20 -5.20 6.11
N THR A 303 37.64 -5.75 5.03
CA THR A 303 36.76 -5.05 4.09
C THR A 303 35.36 -5.65 4.21
N ILE A 304 34.41 -4.82 4.64
CA ILE A 304 33.01 -5.21 4.86
C ILE A 304 32.12 -4.39 3.92
N ALA A 305 31.22 -5.05 3.21
CA ALA A 305 30.19 -4.43 2.39
C ALA A 305 28.82 -4.56 3.07
N THR A 306 27.97 -3.55 2.91
CA THR A 306 26.63 -3.50 3.48
C THR A 306 25.60 -2.99 2.49
N THR A 307 24.37 -3.50 2.57
CA THR A 307 23.25 -3.06 1.71
C THR A 307 22.53 -1.82 2.23
N GLY A 308 22.89 -1.32 3.41
CA GLY A 308 22.23 -0.21 4.07
C GLY A 308 22.95 0.23 5.36
N LYS A 309 22.35 1.18 6.07
CA LYS A 309 22.85 1.61 7.39
C LYS A 309 22.71 0.47 8.39
N VAL A 310 23.80 -0.05 8.93
CA VAL A 310 23.78 -1.18 9.87
C VAL A 310 24.74 -0.92 11.02
N SER A 311 24.39 -1.40 12.20
CA SER A 311 25.27 -1.39 13.37
C SER A 311 25.31 -2.78 14.00
N GLY A 312 26.43 -3.06 14.67
CA GLY A 312 26.70 -4.39 15.18
C GLY A 312 27.98 -4.45 15.99
N LYS A 313 28.48 -5.68 16.11
CA LYS A 313 29.69 -6.05 16.83
C LYS A 313 30.63 -6.72 15.86
N VAL A 314 31.92 -6.43 15.98
CA VAL A 314 32.99 -7.07 15.21
C VAL A 314 34.06 -7.57 16.17
N TRP A 315 34.58 -8.77 15.92
CA TRP A 315 35.72 -9.32 16.66
C TRP A 315 36.52 -10.27 15.77
N ILE A 316 37.72 -10.60 16.24
CA ILE A 316 38.57 -11.61 15.63
C ILE A 316 38.46 -12.89 16.45
N GLU A 317 38.16 -14.01 15.79
CA GLU A 317 38.35 -15.34 16.35
C GLU A 317 39.72 -15.85 15.91
N TYR A 318 40.52 -16.40 16.83
CA TYR A 318 41.86 -16.88 16.53
C TYR A 318 42.12 -18.25 17.17
N THR A 319 42.99 -19.05 16.56
CA THR A 319 43.40 -20.36 17.09
C THR A 319 44.87 -20.65 16.83
N LEU A 320 45.48 -21.45 17.70
CA LEU A 320 46.78 -22.08 17.50
C LEU A 320 46.59 -23.46 16.81
N PRO A 321 47.62 -24.03 16.17
CA PRO A 321 47.55 -25.40 15.67
C PRO A 321 47.05 -26.37 16.75
N GLY A 322 45.99 -27.13 16.43
CA GLY A 322 45.38 -28.10 17.34
C GLY A 322 44.46 -27.52 18.44
N ALA A 323 44.22 -26.21 18.48
CA ALA A 323 43.36 -25.58 19.49
C ALA A 323 41.98 -25.16 18.95
N ALA A 324 41.02 -24.95 19.84
CA ALA A 324 39.74 -24.32 19.53
C ALA A 324 39.90 -22.81 19.30
N TYR A 325 39.01 -22.23 18.49
CA TYR A 325 38.97 -20.77 18.29
C TYR A 325 38.62 -20.03 19.59
N LYS A 326 39.47 -19.08 19.95
CA LYS A 326 39.25 -18.14 21.04
C LYS A 326 38.67 -16.84 20.50
N LYS A 327 37.70 -16.29 21.23
CA LYS A 327 37.06 -15.01 20.91
C LYS A 327 37.94 -13.86 21.40
N GLY A 328 38.37 -12.99 20.49
CA GLY A 328 39.08 -11.77 20.83
C GLY A 328 38.17 -10.64 21.34
N PRO A 329 38.73 -9.46 21.63
CA PRO A 329 37.95 -8.29 22.08
C PRO A 329 36.87 -7.90 21.08
N VAL A 330 35.66 -7.63 21.59
CA VAL A 330 34.51 -7.22 20.80
C VAL A 330 34.51 -5.70 20.64
N ARG A 331 34.39 -5.21 19.42
CA ARG A 331 34.30 -3.78 19.10
C ARG A 331 32.92 -3.46 18.52
N ALA A 332 32.38 -2.29 18.87
CA ALA A 332 31.22 -1.76 18.17
C ALA A 332 31.60 -1.44 16.72
N TRP A 333 30.71 -1.76 15.78
CA TRP A 333 30.90 -1.49 14.37
C TRP A 333 29.63 -0.86 13.80
N LYS A 334 29.78 0.12 12.91
CA LYS A 334 28.66 0.78 12.25
C LYS A 334 29.03 1.20 10.83
N MET A 335 28.04 1.11 9.95
CA MET A 335 28.04 1.68 8.60
C MET A 335 26.85 2.62 8.49
N ASN A 336 27.10 3.88 8.13
CA ASN A 336 26.06 4.92 8.11
C ASN A 336 25.22 4.91 6.81
N LYS A 337 25.69 4.24 5.77
CA LYS A 337 25.05 4.08 4.47
C LYS A 337 25.46 2.76 3.83
N ALA A 338 24.73 2.33 2.80
CA ALA A 338 25.15 1.22 1.95
C ALA A 338 26.52 1.49 1.32
N GLY A 339 27.32 0.45 1.14
CA GLY A 339 28.64 0.54 0.54
C GLY A 339 29.67 -0.38 1.17
N THR A 340 30.93 -0.18 0.80
CA THR A 340 32.07 -0.98 1.25
C THR A 340 33.01 -0.11 2.07
N ALA A 341 33.44 -0.60 3.23
CA ALA A 341 34.44 0.05 4.05
C ALA A 341 35.57 -0.91 4.41
N THR A 342 36.78 -0.39 4.47
CA THR A 342 37.96 -1.11 4.93
C THR A 342 38.42 -0.54 6.26
N SER A 343 38.67 -1.40 7.24
CA SER A 343 39.10 -1.00 8.59
C SER A 343 40.31 -1.81 9.03
N LEU A 344 41.15 -1.18 9.83
CA LEU A 344 42.25 -1.84 10.52
C LEU A 344 41.78 -2.35 11.87
N LEU A 345 42.11 -3.61 12.15
CA LEU A 345 41.81 -4.28 13.41
C LEU A 345 43.10 -4.82 13.98
N SER A 346 43.32 -4.61 15.28
CA SER A 346 44.51 -5.11 15.98
C SER A 346 44.09 -6.08 17.08
N HIS A 347 44.84 -7.18 17.19
CA HIS A 347 44.65 -8.21 18.19
C HIS A 347 45.92 -8.38 19.05
N PRO A 348 45.81 -8.30 20.38
CA PRO A 348 46.94 -8.56 21.28
C PRO A 348 47.45 -9.99 21.13
N TRP A 349 48.76 -10.15 21.06
CA TRP A 349 49.45 -11.42 20.89
C TRP A 349 50.51 -11.62 21.97
N LYS A 350 50.42 -12.75 22.66
CA LYS A 350 51.38 -13.21 23.66
C LYS A 350 52.00 -14.52 23.19
N GLY A 351 53.08 -14.41 22.44
CA GLY A 351 53.83 -15.57 21.95
C GLY A 351 54.80 -16.14 22.99
N LYS A 352 55.22 -17.40 22.81
CA LYS A 352 56.34 -18.00 23.55
C LYS A 352 57.65 -17.36 23.06
N PRO A 353 58.51 -16.83 23.97
CA PRO A 353 59.77 -16.19 23.60
C PRO A 353 60.66 -17.07 22.72
N LYS A 354 61.36 -16.44 21.76
CA LYS A 354 62.34 -17.06 20.85
C LYS A 354 61.80 -18.22 20.01
N LYS A 355 60.47 -18.38 19.88
CA LYS A 355 59.83 -19.43 19.07
C LYS A 355 58.98 -18.82 17.96
N TRP A 356 58.97 -19.50 16.81
CA TRP A 356 57.96 -19.29 15.78
C TRP A 356 56.67 -19.95 16.22
N GLN A 357 55.57 -19.21 16.17
CA GLN A 357 54.24 -19.73 16.44
C GLN A 357 53.31 -19.36 15.30
N GLY A 358 52.69 -20.41 14.74
CA GLY A 358 51.63 -20.26 13.76
C GLY A 358 50.27 -20.09 14.43
N GLY A 359 49.32 -19.55 13.68
CA GLY A 359 47.92 -19.51 14.07
C GLY A 359 47.03 -19.26 12.87
N THR A 360 45.73 -19.38 13.10
CA THR A 360 44.70 -19.02 12.13
C THR A 360 43.77 -18.00 12.77
N ALA A 361 43.35 -16.99 12.02
CA ALA A 361 42.40 -15.97 12.47
C ALA A 361 41.26 -15.82 11.46
N ARG A 362 40.06 -15.47 11.92
CA ARG A 362 38.94 -15.07 11.06
C ARG A 362 38.18 -13.91 11.67
N LEU A 363 37.62 -13.08 10.81
CA LEU A 363 36.75 -11.98 11.21
C LEU A 363 35.35 -12.52 11.49
N VAL A 364 34.71 -12.01 12.54
CA VAL A 364 33.30 -12.24 12.82
C VAL A 364 32.59 -10.91 12.92
N VAL A 365 31.50 -10.77 12.18
CA VAL A 365 30.61 -9.60 12.24
C VAL A 365 29.23 -10.07 12.65
N GLN A 366 28.65 -9.42 13.65
CA GLN A 366 27.32 -9.72 14.18
C GLN A 366 26.46 -8.46 14.18
N TRP A 367 25.23 -8.53 13.71
CA TRP A 367 24.32 -7.39 13.67
C TRP A 367 22.89 -7.83 13.99
N LYS A 368 22.03 -6.87 14.33
CA LYS A 368 20.60 -7.10 14.50
C LYS A 368 19.90 -6.69 13.21
N GLY A 369 19.09 -7.57 12.66
CA GLY A 369 18.30 -7.25 11.48
C GLY A 369 17.04 -6.45 11.80
N SER A 370 16.33 -6.04 10.75
CA SER A 370 15.10 -5.24 10.90
C SER A 370 13.98 -6.01 11.63
N ASN A 371 14.01 -7.35 11.55
CA ASN A 371 13.13 -8.26 12.28
C ASN A 371 13.56 -8.51 13.75
N GLY A 372 14.59 -7.83 14.24
CA GLY A 372 15.12 -8.01 15.58
C GLY A 372 15.96 -9.28 15.81
N LYS A 373 16.10 -10.16 14.80
CA LYS A 373 16.99 -11.34 14.90
C LYS A 373 18.45 -10.92 14.80
N THR A 374 19.31 -11.66 15.50
CA THR A 374 20.76 -11.47 15.41
C THR A 374 21.34 -12.35 14.30
N TYR A 375 22.05 -11.72 13.38
CA TYR A 375 22.76 -12.37 12.28
C TYR A 375 24.26 -12.32 12.55
N THR A 376 24.98 -13.36 12.11
CA THR A 376 26.43 -13.47 12.28
C THR A 376 27.04 -14.02 11.00
N ILE A 377 28.09 -13.38 10.50
CA ILE A 377 28.88 -13.84 9.35
C ILE A 377 30.35 -13.97 9.76
N ARG A 378 31.04 -14.96 9.19
CA ARG A 378 32.45 -15.23 9.43
C ARG A 378 33.23 -15.17 8.13
N SER A 379 34.43 -14.61 8.15
CA SER A 379 35.32 -14.62 6.99
C SER A 379 35.92 -16.00 6.77
N LYS A 380 36.50 -16.21 5.58
CA LYS A 380 37.50 -17.27 5.41
C LYS A 380 38.64 -17.07 6.41
N PRO A 381 39.17 -18.15 7.02
CA PRO A 381 40.30 -18.04 7.93
C PRO A 381 41.59 -17.66 7.19
N VAL A 382 42.44 -16.86 7.84
CA VAL A 382 43.78 -16.49 7.36
C VAL A 382 44.84 -17.01 8.32
N LYS A 383 45.91 -17.60 7.76
CA LYS A 383 47.04 -18.12 8.53
C LYS A 383 48.05 -17.01 8.82
N PHE A 384 48.73 -17.13 9.94
CA PHE A 384 49.85 -16.27 10.30
C PHE A 384 50.96 -17.03 11.02
N LYS A 385 52.16 -16.47 11.02
CA LYS A 385 53.31 -16.90 11.82
C LYS A 385 53.95 -15.69 12.50
N ARG A 386 54.31 -15.82 13.77
CA ARG A 386 55.01 -14.79 14.53
C ARG A 386 56.21 -15.38 15.25
N TYR A 387 57.34 -14.68 15.15
CA TYR A 387 58.50 -14.95 15.98
C TYR A 387 58.54 -13.93 17.10
N CYS A 388 58.61 -14.43 18.33
CA CYS A 388 58.55 -13.62 19.52
C CYS A 388 59.96 -13.18 19.93
N GLN A 389 60.31 -11.92 19.66
CA GLN A 389 61.54 -11.31 20.15
C GLN A 389 61.31 -10.86 21.60
N LEU A 390 62.27 -11.19 22.47
CA LEU A 390 62.31 -10.58 23.80
C LEU A 390 62.50 -9.08 23.59
N GLY A 391 61.59 -8.27 24.11
CA GLY A 391 61.84 -6.84 24.19
C GLY A 391 63.11 -6.65 25.01
N ILE A 392 64.08 -5.93 24.46
CA ILE A 392 65.20 -5.45 25.27
C ILE A 392 64.57 -4.43 26.21
N THR A 393 64.12 -4.89 27.39
CA THR A 393 63.90 -3.97 28.50
C THR A 393 65.27 -3.45 28.86
N ASN A 394 65.65 -2.30 28.32
CA ASN A 394 66.72 -1.49 28.88
C ASN A 394 66.26 -1.09 30.29
N LYS A 395 66.40 -2.02 31.25
CA LYS A 395 66.52 -1.65 32.64
C LYS A 395 67.88 -0.98 32.75
N ILE A 396 67.91 0.32 32.47
CA ILE A 396 68.96 1.18 32.98
C ILE A 396 68.81 1.06 34.51
N LYS A 397 69.64 0.20 35.12
CA LYS A 397 69.87 0.26 36.56
C LYS A 397 70.68 1.53 36.76
N PHE A 398 70.05 2.55 37.35
CA PHE A 398 70.80 3.59 38.04
C PHE A 398 71.38 3.01 39.31
#